data_AF-A0A2K5H8M5-F1
#
_entry.id   AF-A0A2K5H8M5-F1
#
_cell.length_a   1.000
_cell.length_b   1.000
_cell.length_c   1.000
_cell.angle_alpha   90.00
_cell.angle_beta   90.00
_cell.angle_gamma   90.00
#
_symmetry.space_group_name_H-M   'P 1'
#
loop_
_entity.id
_entity.type
_entity.pdbx_description
1 polymer ?
#
loop_
_entity_poly.entity_id
_entity_poly.type
_entity_poly.pdbx_seq_one_letter_code
_entity_poly.pdbx_strand_id
1 'polypeptide(L)' 'MEGVLYKWTNYLTGWQPRWFVLDNGILSYYDSQDDVCKGSKGSIKMAVCEIKGDSFGGDHP' A
#
# COMPACT_ATOMS: atom_id res chain seq x y z
N MET A 1 12.80 2.10 -2.33
CA MET A 1 12.09 1.10 -3.17
C MET A 1 10.69 1.64 -3.39
N GLU A 2 10.21 1.69 -4.63
CA GLU A 2 8.94 2.32 -4.97
C GLU A 2 8.20 1.51 -6.03
N GLY A 3 6.86 1.56 -6.01
CA GLY A 3 6.04 0.84 -6.97
C GLY A 3 4.54 0.90 -6.67
N VAL A 4 3.74 0.39 -7.61
CA VAL A 4 2.29 0.29 -7.45
C VAL A 4 1.94 -0.97 -6.67
N LEU A 5 1.19 -0.81 -5.57
CA LEU A 5 0.53 -1.92 -4.87
C LEU A 5 -0.96 -1.65 -4.78
N TYR A 6 -1.75 -2.71 -4.70
CA TYR A 6 -3.19 -2.59 -4.47
C TYR A 6 -3.48 -2.43 -2.98
N LYS A 7 -4.27 -1.42 -2.63
CA LYS A 7 -4.74 -1.16 -1.28
C LYS A 7 -6.26 -1.26 -1.23
N TRP A 8 -6.80 -1.98 -0.26
CA TRP A 8 -8.23 -1.93 0.03
C TRP A 8 -8.59 -0.54 0.56
N THR A 9 -9.51 0.12 -0.14
CA THR A 9 -9.91 1.50 0.15
C THR A 9 -11.23 1.55 0.92
N ASN A 10 -12.27 0.90 0.39
CA ASN A 10 -13.59 0.80 1.00
C ASN A 10 -14.37 -0.37 0.35
N TYR A 11 -15.50 -0.77 0.91
CA TYR A 11 -16.37 -1.83 0.38
C TYR A 11 -16.93 -1.55 -1.03
N LEU A 12 -17.10 -0.28 -1.39
CA LEU A 12 -17.65 0.12 -2.71
C LEU A 12 -16.61 0.05 -3.83
N THR A 13 -15.39 0.51 -3.57
CA THR A 13 -14.30 0.63 -4.56
C THR A 13 -13.30 -0.51 -4.50
N GLY A 14 -13.28 -1.25 -3.40
CA GLY A 14 -12.41 -2.40 -3.16
C GLY A 14 -10.92 -2.07 -3.21
N TRP A 15 -10.17 -2.98 -3.84
CA TRP A 15 -8.74 -2.86 -4.09
C TRP A 15 -8.47 -1.81 -5.18
N GLN A 16 -7.66 -0.81 -4.87
CA GLN A 16 -7.29 0.25 -5.80
C GLN A 16 -5.76 0.34 -5.89
N PRO A 17 -5.18 0.59 -7.07
CA PRO A 17 -3.75 0.78 -7.21
C PRO A 17 -3.33 2.07 -6.49
N ARG A 18 -2.23 2.01 -5.75
CA ARG A 18 -1.61 3.14 -5.05
C ARG A 18 -0.11 3.08 -5.19
N TRP A 19 0.53 4.24 -5.28
CA TRP A 19 1.97 4.33 -5.32
C TRP A 19 2.53 4.23 -3.90
N PHE A 20 3.36 3.23 -3.64
CA PHE A 20 4.03 3.03 -2.36
C PHE A 20 5.52 3.31 -2.50
N VAL A 21 6.07 3.98 -1.50
CA VAL A 21 7.50 4.28 -1.38
C VAL A 21 7.96 3.80 -0.01
N LEU A 22 8.89 2.85 -0.01
CA LEU A 22 9.61 2.42 1.17
C LEU A 22 10.93 3.20 1.25
N ASP A 23 11.03 4.04 2.27
CA ASP A 23 12.19 4.86 2.60
C ASP A 23 12.49 4.76 4.10
N ASN A 24 13.76 4.52 4.47
CA ASN A 24 14.21 4.49 5.88
C ASN A 24 13.35 3.64 6.84
N GLY A 25 12.81 2.51 6.36
CA GLY A 25 11.93 1.64 7.17
C GLY A 25 10.52 2.21 7.38
N ILE A 26 10.14 3.25 6.65
CA ILE A 26 8.80 3.83 6.61
C ILE A 26 8.22 3.57 5.22
N LEU A 27 7.09 2.87 5.18
CA LEU A 27 6.31 2.66 3.97
C LEU A 27 5.26 3.75 3.87
N SER A 28 5.45 4.67 2.92
CA SER A 28 4.52 5.77 2.63
C SER A 28 3.71 5.47 1.38
N TYR A 29 2.47 5.93 1.30
CA TYR A 29 1.65 5.77 0.10
C TYR A 29 1.03 7.07 -0.41
N TYR A 30 0.83 7.10 -1.72
CA TYR A 30 0.36 8.23 -2.51
C TYR A 30 -0.75 7.78 -3.47
N ASP A 31 -1.49 8.74 -4.00
CA ASP A 31 -2.54 8.45 -4.99
C ASP A 31 -1.94 7.98 -6.31
N SER A 32 -0.95 8.75 -6.80
CA SER A 32 -0.20 8.49 -8.03
C SER A 32 1.27 8.88 -7.83
N GLN A 33 2.16 8.45 -8.74
CA GLN A 33 3.58 8.81 -8.70
C GLN A 33 3.79 10.33 -8.77
N ASP A 34 2.99 11.03 -9.58
CA ASP A 34 3.00 12.50 -9.69
C ASP A 34 2.47 13.22 -8.44
N ASP A 35 1.70 12.52 -7.60
CA ASP A 35 1.13 13.06 -6.35
C ASP A 35 2.06 12.95 -5.15
N VAL A 36 3.28 12.41 -5.33
CA VAL A 36 4.31 12.38 -4.27
C VAL A 36 4.60 13.80 -3.76
N CYS A 37 4.55 14.79 -4.65
CA CYS A 37 4.72 16.21 -4.31
C CYS A 37 3.53 16.85 -3.58
N LYS A 38 2.33 16.24 -3.61
CA LYS A 38 1.13 16.78 -2.93
C LYS A 38 1.01 16.36 -1.46
N GLY A 39 1.94 15.52 -0.99
CA GLY A 39 2.00 15.06 0.39
C GLY A 39 1.46 13.64 0.57
N SER A 40 2.11 12.88 1.46
CA SER A 40 1.81 11.48 1.72
C SER A 40 0.40 11.32 2.29
N LYS A 41 -0.38 10.37 1.74
CA LYS A 41 -1.73 10.07 2.23
C LYS A 41 -1.70 9.24 3.52
N GLY A 42 -0.58 8.60 3.79
CA GLY A 42 -0.30 7.92 5.04
C GLY A 42 1.07 7.24 4.99
N SER A 43 1.60 6.93 6.16
CA SER A 43 2.90 6.30 6.34
C SER A 43 2.87 5.30 7.50
N ILE A 44 3.53 4.16 7.30
CA ILE A 44 3.56 3.03 8.23
C ILE A 44 5.03 2.70 8.52
N LYS A 45 5.41 2.68 9.79
CA LYS A 45 6.74 2.22 10.19
C LYS A 45 6.79 0.71 10.07
N MET A 46 7.65 0.21 9.18
CA MET A 46 7.79 -1.22 8.93
C MET A 46 8.35 -1.97 10.14
N ALA A 47 9.17 -1.30 10.95
CA ALA A 47 9.77 -1.87 12.16
C ALA A 47 8.74 -2.30 13.23
N VAL A 48 7.51 -1.78 13.17
CA VAL A 48 6.45 -2.10 14.14
C VAL A 48 5.25 -2.78 13.49
N CYS A 49 5.30 -3.06 12.18
CA CYS A 49 4.24 -3.76 11.49
C CYS A 49 4.62 -5.23 11.27
N GLU A 50 3.63 -6.11 11.39
CA GLU A 50 3.77 -7.51 11.01
C GLU A 50 3.24 -7.70 9.58
N ILE A 51 4.06 -8.31 8.73
CA ILE A 51 3.66 -8.66 7.37
C ILE A 51 3.10 -10.08 7.41
N LYS A 52 1.80 -10.21 7.18
CA LYS A 52 1.15 -11.51 6.97
C LYS A 52 1.02 -11.75 5.48
N GLY A 53 1.78 -12.72 4.98
CA GLY A 53 1.56 -13.25 3.64
C GLY A 53 0.33 -14.15 3.69
N ASP A 54 -0.77 -13.71 3.10
CA ASP A 54 -1.86 -14.62 2.81
C ASP A 54 -1.46 -15.40 1.55
N SER A 55 -1.13 -16.68 1.74
CA SER A 55 -1.07 -17.62 0.63
C SER A 55 -2.50 -17.80 0.17
N PHE A 56 -2.93 -17.01 -0.82
CA PHE A 56 -4.18 -17.24 -1.58
C PHE A 56 -4.07 -18.61 -2.28
N GLY A 57 -4.17 -19.69 -1.51
CA GLY A 57 -4.51 -21.01 -1.98
C GLY A 57 -5.94 -20.93 -2.46
N GLY A 58 -6.14 -21.15 -3.76
CA GLY A 58 -7.42 -21.00 -4.41
C GLY A 58 -8.50 -21.80 -3.70
N ASP A 59 -9.45 -21.10 -3.10
CA ASP A 59 -10.85 -21.48 -3.05
C ASP A 59 -11.64 -20.19 -2.77
N HIS A 60 -11.93 -19.45 -3.84
CA HIS A 60 -13.08 -18.55 -3.82
C HIS A 60 -14.34 -19.42 -3.99
N PRO A 61 -15.41 -19.18 -3.24
CA PRO A 61 -16.73 -19.73 -3.60
C PRO A 61 -17.22 -19.19 -4.94
#